data_AF-A0A6V7LF08-F1
#
_entry.id   AF-A0A6V7LF08-F1
#
_cell.length_a   1.000
_cell.length_b   1.000
_cell.length_c   1.000
_cell.angle_alpha   90.00
_cell.angle_beta   90.00
_cell.angle_gamma   90.00
#
_symmetry.space_group_name_H-M   'P 1'
#
loop_
_entity.id
_entity.type
_entity.pdbx_description
1 polymer ?
#
loop_
_entity_poly.entity_id
_entity_poly.type
_entity_poly.pdbx_seq_one_letter_code
_entity_poly.pdbx_strand_id
1 'polypeptide(L)'
;LASKTAPSKDLKAILRSAPGKDKDSTSKQYIEIWSQQCLLKNYDLSAIDVHGEVYTDSEFGSFEWSPDATKILYIAEKKLPKSEPFYKQKPQDKKPSDKPQEDVTSGNEYVYKPDWGEQLVGKHLQVIVVLDTNEDKITIVPGLDESLSPGQVLWTPEGDGIVGVAWKHEPRYLGLIACTNRESWIFYIKGTEFLKLTPDKRCVRSPRFSPDGKRLIYLERELNGPHHNVHSLMSIDWQTIQKTPTEIIRAVKTYIPINNQTIKFYGLYNRTLPT
;
A
#
# COMPACT_ATOMS: atom_id res chain seq x y z
N LEU A 1 -5.22 12.73 -6.12
CA LEU A 1 -3.89 13.29 -6.46
C LEU A 1 -2.98 13.02 -5.25
N ALA A 2 -1.85 12.33 -5.44
CA ALA A 2 -0.88 12.11 -4.38
C ALA A 2 0.37 12.95 -4.66
N SER A 3 0.97 13.52 -3.61
CA SER A 3 2.25 14.23 -3.74
C SER A 3 3.03 14.15 -2.46
N LYS A 4 4.36 14.08 -2.56
CA LYS A 4 5.25 14.07 -1.41
C LYS A 4 6.48 14.93 -1.68
N THR A 5 6.85 15.74 -0.70
CA THR A 5 8.12 16.48 -0.70
C THR A 5 9.19 15.58 -0.08
N ALA A 6 10.36 15.54 -0.70
CA ALA A 6 11.50 14.77 -0.21
C ALA A 6 11.99 15.30 1.14
N PRO A 7 12.68 14.47 1.96
CA PRO A 7 13.24 14.91 3.24
C PRO A 7 14.18 16.12 3.12
N SER A 8 14.96 16.22 2.04
CA SER A 8 15.82 17.38 1.73
C SER A 8 15.04 18.66 1.43
N LYS A 9 13.75 18.55 1.09
CA LYS A 9 12.84 19.61 0.64
C LYS A 9 13.14 20.21 -0.75
N ASP A 10 14.15 19.70 -1.45
CA ASP A 10 14.53 20.19 -2.77
C ASP A 10 13.73 19.56 -3.92
N LEU A 11 13.19 18.37 -3.66
CA LEU A 11 12.42 17.57 -4.62
C LEU A 11 10.98 17.38 -4.17
N LYS A 12 10.06 17.36 -5.13
CA LYS A 12 8.66 17.03 -4.95
C LYS A 12 8.23 16.02 -5.99
N ALA A 13 7.71 14.89 -5.54
CA ALA A 13 7.08 13.89 -6.39
C ALA A 13 5.57 14.15 -6.44
N ILE A 14 4.98 14.08 -7.63
CA ILE A 14 3.54 14.26 -7.84
C ILE A 14 3.03 13.13 -8.72
N LEU A 15 2.04 12.40 -8.25
CA LEU A 15 1.26 11.47 -9.07
C LEU A 15 0.12 12.25 -9.73
N ARG A 16 0.15 12.35 -11.05
CA ARG A 16 -0.91 12.94 -11.86
C ARG A 16 -1.72 11.87 -12.58
N SER A 17 -3.01 12.15 -12.73
CA SER A 17 -3.89 11.39 -13.62
C SER A 17 -4.36 12.31 -14.74
N ALA A 18 -4.30 11.84 -15.98
CA ALA A 18 -4.86 12.50 -17.14
C ALA A 18 -5.99 11.63 -17.72
N PRO A 19 -7.08 12.23 -18.21
CA PRO A 19 -8.13 11.49 -18.90
C PRO A 19 -7.55 10.74 -20.10
N GLY A 20 -8.11 9.56 -20.37
CA GLY A 20 -7.82 8.80 -21.58
C GLY A 20 -8.17 9.58 -22.85
N LYS A 21 -7.59 9.20 -23.99
CA LYS A 21 -7.90 9.85 -25.29
C LYS A 21 -9.35 9.59 -25.74
N ASP A 22 -9.98 8.53 -25.25
CA ASP A 22 -11.35 8.10 -25.58
C ASP A 22 -12.19 7.88 -24.32
N LYS A 23 -13.53 7.94 -24.43
CA LYS A 23 -14.47 7.77 -23.29
C LYS A 23 -14.33 6.44 -22.54
N ASP A 24 -13.81 5.40 -23.20
CA ASP A 24 -13.58 4.06 -22.64
C ASP A 24 -12.11 3.78 -22.26
N SER A 25 -11.22 4.76 -22.45
CA SER A 25 -9.80 4.63 -22.09
C SER A 25 -9.61 4.90 -20.60
N THR A 26 -9.04 3.93 -19.88
CA THR A 26 -8.55 4.11 -18.50
C THR A 26 -7.67 5.35 -18.39
N SER A 27 -7.80 6.10 -17.30
CA SER A 27 -6.97 7.29 -17.07
C SER A 27 -5.49 6.93 -17.04
N LYS A 28 -4.67 7.72 -17.74
CA LYS A 28 -3.22 7.57 -17.71
C LYS A 28 -2.67 8.17 -16.43
N GLN A 29 -1.70 7.50 -15.81
CA GLN A 29 -1.03 7.99 -14.61
C GLN A 29 0.43 8.30 -14.91
N TYR A 30 0.92 9.40 -14.35
CA TYR A 30 2.29 9.87 -14.47
C TYR A 30 2.86 10.16 -13.10
N ILE A 31 4.12 9.78 -12.88
CA ILE A 31 4.90 10.29 -11.74
C ILE A 31 5.81 11.40 -12.27
N GLU A 32 5.65 12.58 -11.71
CA GLU A 32 6.47 13.74 -12.01
C GLU A 32 7.40 14.05 -10.85
N ILE A 33 8.67 14.30 -11.14
CA ILE A 33 9.66 14.77 -10.17
C ILE A 33 9.96 16.23 -10.48
N TRP A 34 9.71 17.09 -9.50
CA TRP A 34 9.88 18.52 -9.59
C TRP A 34 10.98 18.97 -8.65
N SER A 35 11.72 20.00 -9.06
CA SER A 35 12.50 20.82 -8.15
C SER A 35 12.11 22.27 -8.33
N GLN A 36 11.76 22.93 -7.23
CA GLN A 36 11.20 24.28 -7.25
C GLN A 36 9.99 24.39 -8.20
N GLN A 37 10.17 25.01 -9.37
CA GLN A 37 9.13 25.19 -10.41
C GLN A 37 9.48 24.47 -11.71
N CYS A 38 10.53 23.65 -11.71
CA CYS A 38 11.03 22.93 -12.87
C CYS A 38 10.66 21.45 -12.78
N LEU A 39 10.00 20.94 -13.82
CA LEU A 39 9.79 19.52 -14.00
C LEU A 39 11.12 18.89 -14.44
N LEU A 40 11.67 18.01 -13.60
CA LEU A 40 12.94 17.32 -13.86
C LEU A 40 12.72 16.01 -14.59
N LYS A 41 11.75 15.20 -14.14
CA LYS A 41 11.45 13.88 -14.70
C LYS A 41 9.95 13.65 -14.80
N ASN A 42 9.52 12.92 -15.82
CA ASN A 42 8.14 12.53 -16.03
C ASN A 42 8.08 11.06 -16.49
N TYR A 43 7.50 10.20 -15.66
CA TYR A 43 7.35 8.77 -15.94
C TYR A 43 5.92 8.48 -16.37
N ASP A 44 5.70 8.15 -17.66
CA ASP A 44 4.42 7.63 -18.15
C ASP A 44 4.26 6.17 -17.72
N LEU A 45 3.47 5.94 -16.67
CA LEU A 45 3.32 4.60 -16.08
C LEU A 45 2.60 3.63 -17.04
N SER A 46 1.73 4.15 -17.90
CA SER A 46 1.06 3.34 -18.92
C SER A 46 2.01 2.93 -20.05
N ALA A 47 3.03 3.74 -20.36
CA ALA A 47 4.07 3.38 -21.32
C ALA A 47 5.10 2.40 -20.73
N ILE A 48 5.44 2.56 -19.45
CA ILE A 48 6.37 1.67 -18.73
C ILE A 48 5.72 0.30 -18.43
N ASP A 49 4.42 0.30 -18.11
CA ASP A 49 3.55 -0.87 -18.13
C ASP A 49 3.98 -2.03 -17.19
N VAL A 50 4.64 -1.69 -16.07
CA VAL A 50 5.13 -2.63 -15.03
C VAL A 50 4.02 -3.08 -14.07
N HIS A 51 3.05 -2.21 -13.78
CA HIS A 51 1.95 -2.45 -12.84
C HIS A 51 0.68 -1.77 -13.35
N GLY A 52 -0.47 -2.05 -12.73
CA GLY A 52 -1.74 -1.39 -13.00
C GLY A 52 -1.87 -0.04 -12.29
N GLU A 53 -3.09 0.35 -11.90
CA GLU A 53 -3.35 1.67 -11.29
C GLU A 53 -2.59 1.85 -9.96
N VAL A 54 -1.96 3.02 -9.78
CA VAL A 54 -1.39 3.46 -8.50
C VAL A 54 -2.50 3.87 -7.55
N TYR A 55 -2.46 3.30 -6.34
CA TYR A 55 -3.48 3.51 -5.34
C TYR A 55 -3.22 4.77 -4.52
N THR A 56 -4.27 5.57 -4.32
CA THR A 56 -4.20 6.84 -3.55
C THR A 56 -5.27 6.95 -2.47
N ASP A 57 -6.02 5.87 -2.21
CA ASP A 57 -7.00 5.81 -1.13
C ASP A 57 -6.31 5.72 0.25
N SER A 58 -7.07 5.94 1.31
CA SER A 58 -6.54 5.97 2.68
C SER A 58 -6.19 4.60 3.26
N GLU A 59 -6.68 3.51 2.67
CA GLU A 59 -6.48 2.16 3.22
C GLU A 59 -5.26 1.51 2.61
N PHE A 60 -5.14 1.44 1.28
CA PHE A 60 -3.98 0.83 0.62
C PHE A 60 -2.91 1.84 0.20
N GLY A 61 -3.32 3.06 -0.17
CA GLY A 61 -2.44 4.03 -0.78
C GLY A 61 -1.19 4.34 0.05
N SER A 62 -0.07 4.49 -0.64
CA SER A 62 1.16 5.07 -0.09
C SER A 62 1.92 5.76 -1.22
N PHE A 63 2.62 6.84 -0.89
CA PHE A 63 3.43 7.60 -1.83
C PHE A 63 4.51 8.36 -1.05
N GLU A 64 5.68 7.76 -0.90
CA GLU A 64 6.73 8.20 0.03
C GLU A 64 8.10 8.26 -0.64
N TRP A 65 8.87 9.32 -0.35
CA TRP A 65 10.29 9.37 -0.70
C TRP A 65 11.10 8.49 0.23
N SER A 66 12.14 7.84 -0.30
CA SER A 66 13.18 7.24 0.53
C SER A 66 13.92 8.30 1.34
N PRO A 67 14.53 7.95 2.49
CA PRO A 67 15.24 8.90 3.34
C PRO A 67 16.33 9.69 2.62
N ASP A 68 16.99 9.06 1.63
CA ASP A 68 18.04 9.65 0.79
C ASP A 68 17.51 10.42 -0.43
N ALA A 69 16.19 10.52 -0.59
CA ALA A 69 15.51 11.18 -1.71
C ALA A 69 15.87 10.64 -3.11
N THR A 70 16.26 9.36 -3.22
CA THR A 70 16.58 8.72 -4.51
C THR A 70 15.47 7.85 -5.07
N LYS A 71 14.54 7.39 -4.23
CA LYS A 71 13.49 6.44 -4.59
C LYS A 71 12.11 6.91 -4.14
N ILE A 72 11.09 6.49 -4.88
CA ILE A 72 9.67 6.65 -4.51
C ILE A 72 9.08 5.27 -4.23
N LEU A 73 8.47 5.12 -3.07
CA LEU A 73 7.70 3.95 -2.65
C LEU A 73 6.21 4.23 -2.82
N TYR A 74 5.50 3.30 -3.44
CA TYR A 74 4.05 3.40 -3.59
C TYR A 74 3.38 2.02 -3.74
N ILE A 75 2.05 2.00 -3.71
CA ILE A 75 1.24 0.79 -3.93
C ILE A 75 0.51 0.91 -5.26
N ALA A 76 0.47 -0.18 -6.02
CA ALA A 76 -0.28 -0.26 -7.26
C ALA A 76 -1.00 -1.60 -7.42
N GLU A 77 -1.95 -1.67 -8.34
CA GLU A 77 -2.57 -2.91 -8.79
C GLU A 77 -1.52 -3.83 -9.44
N LYS A 78 -1.52 -5.10 -9.07
CA LYS A 78 -0.69 -6.13 -9.70
C LYS A 78 -1.20 -6.35 -11.12
N LYS A 79 -0.29 -6.21 -12.08
CA LYS A 79 -0.60 -6.59 -13.44
C LYS A 79 -0.63 -8.11 -13.54
N LEU A 80 -1.77 -8.66 -13.97
CA LEU A 80 -1.92 -10.08 -14.24
C LEU A 80 -1.70 -10.37 -15.73
N PRO A 81 -1.20 -11.57 -16.08
CA PRO A 81 -1.15 -12.01 -17.46
C PRO A 81 -2.52 -11.90 -18.13
N LYS A 82 -2.55 -11.56 -19.42
CA LYS A 82 -3.82 -11.50 -20.15
C LYS A 82 -4.42 -12.90 -20.26
N SER A 83 -5.73 -12.99 -20.11
CA SER A 83 -6.47 -14.22 -20.32
C SER A 83 -7.24 -14.18 -21.62
N GLU A 84 -7.30 -15.30 -22.33
CA GLU A 84 -8.06 -15.44 -23.59
C GLU A 84 -8.99 -16.66 -23.55
N PRO A 85 -10.06 -16.70 -24.36
CA PRO A 85 -10.90 -17.90 -24.49
C PRO A 85 -10.08 -19.10 -24.94
N PHE A 86 -10.50 -20.32 -24.57
CA PHE A 86 -9.99 -21.54 -25.22
C PHE A 86 -10.28 -21.55 -26.72
N TYR A 87 -11.45 -21.03 -27.13
CA TYR A 87 -11.92 -21.03 -28.50
C TYR A 87 -11.90 -19.63 -29.09
N LYS A 88 -10.71 -19.08 -29.30
CA LYS A 88 -10.56 -17.77 -29.94
C LYS A 88 -10.68 -17.91 -31.45
N GLN A 89 -11.76 -17.39 -32.03
CA GLN A 89 -11.89 -17.30 -33.49
C GLN A 89 -10.83 -16.36 -34.04
N LYS A 90 -10.05 -16.84 -35.03
CA LYS A 90 -9.07 -16.00 -35.72
C LYS A 90 -9.80 -15.15 -36.78
N PRO A 91 -9.60 -13.82 -36.82
CA PRO A 91 -10.10 -13.01 -37.92
C PRO A 91 -9.51 -13.48 -39.25
N GLN A 92 -10.33 -13.51 -40.30
CA GLN A 92 -9.89 -13.94 -41.64
C GLN A 92 -8.77 -13.06 -42.23
N ASP A 93 -8.69 -11.77 -41.83
CA ASP A 93 -7.77 -10.79 -42.40
C ASP A 93 -6.73 -10.26 -41.38
N LYS A 94 -6.02 -11.14 -40.66
CA LYS A 94 -4.92 -10.69 -39.78
C LYS A 94 -3.60 -10.59 -40.54
N LYS A 95 -3.09 -9.36 -40.69
CA LYS A 95 -1.65 -9.11 -40.92
C LYS A 95 -0.86 -9.62 -39.70
N PRO A 96 0.35 -10.17 -39.89
CA PRO A 96 1.21 -10.58 -38.78
C PRO A 96 1.45 -9.38 -37.87
N SER A 97 1.18 -9.52 -36.57
CA SER A 97 1.54 -8.51 -35.59
C SER A 97 2.92 -8.84 -35.03
N ASP A 98 3.89 -7.93 -35.16
CA ASP A 98 5.25 -8.03 -34.59
C ASP A 98 5.29 -7.90 -33.04
N LYS A 99 4.17 -8.13 -32.35
CA LYS A 99 4.15 -8.05 -30.89
C LYS A 99 4.73 -9.35 -30.32
N PRO A 100 5.65 -9.26 -29.34
CA PRO A 100 6.09 -10.43 -28.58
C PRO A 100 4.87 -11.19 -28.06
N GLN A 101 4.92 -12.52 -28.15
CA GLN A 101 3.86 -13.38 -27.67
C GLN A 101 3.77 -13.21 -26.14
N GLU A 102 2.81 -12.41 -25.68
CA GLU A 102 2.52 -12.27 -24.25
C GLU A 102 2.17 -13.65 -23.69
N ASP A 103 2.57 -13.92 -22.44
CA ASP A 103 2.16 -15.11 -21.69
C ASP A 103 0.65 -15.06 -21.45
N VAL A 104 -0.12 -15.57 -22.40
CA VAL A 104 -1.58 -15.58 -22.33
C VAL A 104 -2.03 -16.85 -21.61
N THR A 105 -2.85 -16.68 -20.57
CA THR A 105 -3.49 -17.82 -19.92
C THR A 105 -4.82 -18.15 -20.61
N SER A 106 -4.89 -19.27 -21.32
CA SER A 106 -6.13 -19.71 -22.00
C SER A 106 -7.18 -20.20 -21.00
N GLY A 107 -8.44 -19.86 -21.26
CA GLY A 107 -9.61 -20.34 -20.50
C GLY A 107 -10.06 -19.49 -19.33
N ASN A 108 -9.27 -18.47 -18.94
CA ASN A 108 -9.51 -17.72 -17.70
C ASN A 108 -10.25 -16.39 -17.89
N GLU A 109 -10.77 -16.09 -19.09
CA GLU A 109 -11.34 -14.77 -19.40
C GLU A 109 -12.59 -14.40 -18.57
N TYR A 110 -13.37 -15.41 -18.16
CA TYR A 110 -14.60 -15.24 -17.36
C TYR A 110 -14.43 -15.66 -15.90
N VAL A 111 -13.19 -15.95 -15.46
CA VAL A 111 -12.93 -16.24 -14.05
C VAL A 111 -13.17 -14.98 -13.26
N TYR A 112 -14.14 -15.04 -12.34
CA TYR A 112 -14.44 -13.94 -11.44
C TYR A 112 -13.22 -13.60 -10.58
N LYS A 113 -12.83 -12.32 -10.60
CA LYS A 113 -11.76 -11.77 -9.77
C LYS A 113 -12.41 -10.98 -8.64
N PRO A 114 -12.37 -11.47 -7.39
CA PRO A 114 -12.91 -10.71 -6.27
C PRO A 114 -12.12 -9.41 -6.09
N ASP A 115 -12.82 -8.34 -5.72
CA ASP A 115 -12.20 -7.09 -5.28
C ASP A 115 -12.57 -6.81 -3.81
N TRP A 116 -11.93 -5.79 -3.23
CA TRP A 116 -12.22 -5.36 -1.87
C TRP A 116 -13.61 -4.71 -1.69
N GLY A 117 -14.40 -4.49 -2.74
CA GLY A 117 -15.76 -3.97 -2.68
C GLY A 117 -15.87 -2.58 -2.01
N GLU A 118 -17.04 -2.23 -1.50
CA GLU A 118 -17.31 -0.93 -0.86
C GLU A 118 -16.87 0.26 -1.74
N GLN A 119 -15.93 1.09 -1.29
CA GLN A 119 -15.32 2.18 -2.09
C GLN A 119 -13.95 1.78 -2.67
N LEU A 120 -13.64 0.49 -2.65
CA LEU A 120 -12.39 -0.15 -3.08
C LEU A 120 -12.66 -1.10 -4.28
N VAL A 121 -13.72 -0.84 -5.04
CA VAL A 121 -14.10 -1.58 -6.25
C VAL A 121 -12.96 -1.55 -7.27
N GLY A 122 -12.70 -2.68 -7.93
CA GLY A 122 -11.62 -2.84 -8.91
C GLY A 122 -10.23 -3.00 -8.31
N LYS A 123 -10.10 -2.99 -6.97
CA LYS A 123 -8.84 -3.29 -6.28
C LYS A 123 -8.78 -4.78 -5.98
N HIS A 124 -8.00 -5.52 -6.78
CA HIS A 124 -7.90 -6.96 -6.66
C HIS A 124 -6.63 -7.33 -5.92
N LEU A 125 -5.47 -7.15 -6.54
CA LEU A 125 -4.18 -7.56 -5.98
C LEU A 125 -3.25 -6.37 -5.91
N GLN A 126 -2.62 -6.16 -4.75
CA GLN A 126 -1.75 -5.00 -4.53
C GLN A 126 -0.30 -5.43 -4.52
N VAL A 127 0.56 -4.62 -5.13
CA VAL A 127 2.01 -4.77 -5.10
C VAL A 127 2.67 -3.52 -4.55
N ILE A 128 3.79 -3.74 -3.87
CA ILE A 128 4.67 -2.68 -3.39
C ILE A 128 5.64 -2.36 -4.53
N VAL A 129 5.73 -1.08 -4.90
CA VAL A 129 6.50 -0.63 -6.04
C VAL A 129 7.51 0.42 -5.62
N VAL A 130 8.72 0.32 -6.16
CA VAL A 130 9.80 1.28 -5.99
C VAL A 130 10.19 1.83 -7.36
N LEU A 131 10.09 3.15 -7.51
CA LEU A 131 10.68 3.90 -8.60
C LEU A 131 12.03 4.45 -8.13
N ASP A 132 13.13 3.96 -8.71
CA ASP A 132 14.45 4.56 -8.55
C ASP A 132 14.62 5.72 -9.52
N THR A 133 14.79 6.92 -8.99
CA THR A 133 14.89 8.14 -9.78
C THR A 133 16.30 8.43 -10.29
N ASN A 134 17.32 7.69 -9.86
CA ASN A 134 18.66 7.78 -10.43
C ASN A 134 18.82 6.81 -11.60
N GLU A 135 18.27 5.59 -11.47
CA GLU A 135 18.32 4.56 -12.51
C GLU A 135 17.17 4.65 -13.53
N ASP A 136 16.19 5.53 -13.29
CA ASP A 136 14.97 5.65 -14.10
C ASP A 136 14.22 4.32 -14.24
N LYS A 137 14.16 3.56 -13.13
CA LYS A 137 13.70 2.17 -13.11
C LYS A 137 12.58 1.95 -12.11
N ILE A 138 11.50 1.30 -12.56
CA ILE A 138 10.38 0.87 -11.72
C ILE A 138 10.50 -0.62 -11.45
N THR A 139 10.41 -1.01 -10.17
CA THR A 139 10.53 -2.40 -9.74
C THR A 139 9.43 -2.75 -8.73
N ILE A 140 8.91 -3.98 -8.83
CA ILE A 140 8.01 -4.54 -7.82
C ILE A 140 8.87 -5.19 -6.73
N VAL A 141 8.58 -4.88 -5.47
CA VAL A 141 9.28 -5.45 -4.32
C VAL A 141 8.88 -6.92 -4.17
N PRO A 142 9.83 -7.88 -4.18
CA PRO A 142 9.54 -9.30 -4.03
C PRO A 142 9.31 -9.70 -2.56
N GLY A 143 8.91 -10.96 -2.34
CA GLY A 143 8.86 -11.59 -1.02
C GLY A 143 7.51 -11.53 -0.31
N LEU A 144 6.57 -10.69 -0.78
CA LEU A 144 5.22 -10.66 -0.22
C LEU A 144 4.39 -11.85 -0.72
N ASP A 145 3.73 -12.53 0.22
CA ASP A 145 2.82 -13.63 -0.07
C ASP A 145 1.57 -13.15 -0.83
N GLU A 146 1.12 -13.93 -1.82
CA GLU A 146 0.00 -13.55 -2.69
C GLU A 146 -1.36 -13.57 -1.99
N SER A 147 -1.49 -14.21 -0.82
CA SER A 147 -2.72 -14.20 0.00
C SER A 147 -2.91 -12.92 0.83
N LEU A 148 -1.98 -11.98 0.68
CA LEU A 148 -1.93 -10.72 1.41
C LEU A 148 -2.07 -9.52 0.49
N SER A 149 -2.78 -8.51 0.99
CA SER A 149 -2.93 -7.21 0.38
C SER A 149 -2.10 -6.18 1.14
N PRO A 150 -0.98 -5.68 0.58
CA PRO A 150 -0.19 -4.64 1.21
C PRO A 150 -0.84 -3.27 1.12
N GLY A 151 -0.57 -2.43 2.11
CA GLY A 151 -0.85 -1.00 2.06
C GLY A 151 -0.21 -0.22 3.20
N GLN A 152 -0.37 1.10 3.20
CA GLN A 152 0.19 2.00 4.22
C GLN A 152 1.70 1.78 4.44
N VAL A 153 2.41 1.52 3.33
CA VAL A 153 3.84 1.20 3.36
C VAL A 153 4.68 2.44 3.62
N LEU A 154 5.79 2.26 4.32
CA LEU A 154 6.76 3.26 4.71
C LEU A 154 8.16 2.70 4.48
N TRP A 155 9.09 3.59 4.13
CA TRP A 155 10.50 3.27 4.28
C TRP A 155 10.86 3.12 5.76
N THR A 156 11.78 2.20 6.02
CA THR A 156 12.51 2.19 7.29
C THR A 156 13.38 3.44 7.42
N PRO A 157 13.74 3.84 8.66
CA PRO A 157 14.57 5.03 8.89
C PRO A 157 15.89 5.01 8.13
N GLU A 158 16.51 3.84 8.01
CA GLU A 158 17.78 3.65 7.29
C GLU A 158 17.60 3.53 5.76
N GLY A 159 16.35 3.45 5.27
CA GLY A 159 16.03 3.30 3.86
C GLY A 159 16.36 1.93 3.26
N ASP A 160 16.72 0.94 4.08
CA ASP A 160 17.20 -0.38 3.64
C ASP A 160 16.09 -1.46 3.57
N GLY A 161 14.89 -1.11 4.02
CA GLY A 161 13.71 -1.97 3.97
C GLY A 161 12.40 -1.19 4.09
N ILE A 162 11.30 -1.94 4.04
CA ILE A 162 9.93 -1.41 3.96
C ILE A 162 9.09 -2.02 5.08
N VAL A 163 8.31 -1.18 5.75
CA VAL A 163 7.28 -1.59 6.73
C VAL A 163 5.92 -1.23 6.18
N GLY A 164 4.89 -2.01 6.48
CA GLY A 164 3.53 -1.64 6.11
C GLY A 164 2.48 -2.49 6.81
N VAL A 165 1.25 -2.40 6.33
CA VAL A 165 0.15 -3.25 6.76
C VAL A 165 -0.11 -4.28 5.67
N ALA A 166 -0.23 -5.54 6.05
CA ALA A 166 -0.67 -6.62 5.17
C ALA A 166 -2.02 -7.14 5.66
N TRP A 167 -3.07 -7.01 4.86
CA TRP A 167 -4.38 -7.58 5.16
C TRP A 167 -4.52 -8.95 4.54
N LYS A 168 -5.12 -9.87 5.29
CA LYS A 168 -5.55 -11.15 4.74
C LYS A 168 -6.79 -10.96 3.89
N HIS A 169 -6.79 -11.46 2.65
CA HIS A 169 -7.98 -11.44 1.79
C HIS A 169 -8.59 -12.83 1.53
N GLU A 170 -7.93 -13.93 1.87
CA GLU A 170 -8.52 -15.27 1.78
C GLU A 170 -9.25 -15.66 3.08
N PRO A 171 -10.45 -16.29 3.01
CA PRO A 171 -11.12 -16.81 1.80
C PRO A 171 -12.01 -15.79 1.06
N ARG A 172 -12.14 -14.55 1.57
CA ARG A 172 -13.00 -13.51 0.98
C ARG A 172 -12.44 -12.12 1.21
N TYR A 173 -12.51 -11.32 0.16
CA TYR A 173 -12.22 -9.90 0.18
C TYR A 173 -13.37 -9.18 0.88
N LEU A 174 -13.18 -8.86 2.15
CA LEU A 174 -14.15 -8.15 2.96
C LEU A 174 -13.68 -6.69 3.06
N GLY A 175 -14.38 -5.75 2.45
CA GLY A 175 -13.96 -4.34 2.35
C GLY A 175 -13.47 -3.68 3.64
N LEU A 176 -12.70 -2.60 3.52
CA LEU A 176 -11.97 -1.96 4.62
C LEU A 176 -12.56 -0.61 5.07
N ILE A 177 -13.59 -0.11 4.39
CA ILE A 177 -14.14 1.24 4.60
C ILE A 177 -15.22 1.24 5.70
N ALA A 178 -16.21 0.36 5.58
CA ALA A 178 -17.34 0.32 6.52
C ALA A 178 -17.00 -0.45 7.81
N CYS A 179 -16.12 -1.44 7.70
CA CYS A 179 -15.64 -2.21 8.83
C CYS A 179 -14.15 -2.51 8.64
N THR A 180 -13.33 -1.84 9.44
CA THR A 180 -11.87 -2.03 9.37
C THR A 180 -11.43 -3.31 10.09
N ASN A 181 -12.31 -4.03 10.80
CA ASN A 181 -12.00 -5.24 11.56
C ASN A 181 -11.62 -6.40 10.60
N ARG A 182 -10.39 -6.36 10.10
CA ARG A 182 -9.80 -7.33 9.20
C ARG A 182 -8.49 -7.79 9.78
N GLU A 183 -8.27 -9.10 9.70
CA GLU A 183 -7.03 -9.69 10.13
C GLU A 183 -5.88 -9.08 9.32
N SER A 184 -4.94 -8.48 10.03
CA SER A 184 -3.81 -7.79 9.41
C SER A 184 -2.58 -7.83 10.28
N TRP A 185 -1.43 -7.58 9.66
CA TRP A 185 -0.14 -7.55 10.33
C TRP A 185 0.63 -6.30 9.97
N ILE A 186 1.41 -5.80 10.93
CA ILE A 186 2.54 -4.96 10.59
C ILE A 186 3.61 -5.91 10.07
N PHE A 187 4.07 -5.66 8.85
CA PHE A 187 5.13 -6.45 8.24
C PHE A 187 6.41 -5.64 8.08
N TYR A 188 7.51 -6.36 7.88
CA TYR A 188 8.79 -5.82 7.45
C TYR A 188 9.32 -6.63 6.28
N ILE A 189 9.80 -5.95 5.24
CA ILE A 189 10.48 -6.54 4.09
C ILE A 189 11.88 -5.94 3.95
N LYS A 190 12.88 -6.78 3.81
CA LYS A 190 14.25 -6.40 3.40
C LYS A 190 14.74 -7.35 2.31
N GLY A 191 14.98 -6.82 1.11
CA GLY A 191 15.25 -7.64 -0.06
C GLY A 191 14.05 -8.53 -0.40
N THR A 192 14.21 -9.84 -0.25
CA THR A 192 13.15 -10.85 -0.46
C THR A 192 12.58 -11.41 0.85
N GLU A 193 13.13 -11.03 2.00
CA GLU A 193 12.72 -11.56 3.29
C GLU A 193 11.49 -10.82 3.81
N PHE A 194 10.38 -11.54 4.00
CA PHE A 194 9.15 -11.02 4.58
C PHE A 194 8.98 -11.51 6.02
N LEU A 195 8.70 -10.59 6.94
CA LEU A 195 8.49 -10.88 8.36
C LEU A 195 7.20 -10.24 8.85
N LYS A 196 6.34 -11.01 9.51
CA LYS A 196 5.24 -10.48 10.31
C LYS A 196 5.77 -10.03 11.67
N LEU A 197 5.61 -8.76 11.99
CA LEU A 197 6.06 -8.18 13.26
C LEU A 197 5.01 -8.27 14.38
N THR A 198 3.76 -8.56 14.04
CA THR A 198 2.65 -8.61 14.99
C THR A 198 2.04 -10.01 15.07
N PRO A 199 1.35 -10.36 16.18
CA PRO A 199 0.66 -11.63 16.31
C PRO A 199 -0.53 -11.78 15.33
N ASP A 200 -0.94 -13.02 15.09
CA ASP A 200 -2.17 -13.35 14.36
C ASP A 200 -3.44 -12.94 15.13
N LYS A 201 -4.59 -12.94 14.44
CA LYS A 201 -5.92 -12.60 15.00
C LYS A 201 -6.00 -11.19 15.58
N ARG A 202 -5.23 -10.26 15.03
CA ARG A 202 -5.28 -8.82 15.33
C ARG A 202 -5.76 -8.03 14.12
N CYS A 203 -6.29 -6.83 14.37
CA CYS A 203 -6.39 -5.80 13.34
C CYS A 203 -5.41 -4.70 13.68
N VAL A 204 -4.39 -4.53 12.85
CA VAL A 204 -3.40 -3.47 12.98
C VAL A 204 -3.44 -2.52 11.80
N ARG A 205 -3.11 -1.26 12.04
CA ARG A 205 -3.08 -0.25 10.99
C ARG A 205 -2.26 0.98 11.36
N SER A 206 -2.08 1.83 10.37
CA SER A 206 -1.49 3.15 10.47
C SER A 206 -0.10 3.16 11.13
N PRO A 207 0.85 2.33 10.67
CA PRO A 207 2.22 2.38 11.17
C PRO A 207 2.83 3.78 10.94
N ARG A 208 3.66 4.24 11.87
CA ARG A 208 4.47 5.46 11.76
C ARG A 208 5.79 5.26 12.49
N PHE A 209 6.89 5.72 11.90
CA PHE A 209 8.14 5.84 12.64
C PHE A 209 8.11 7.09 13.53
N SER A 210 8.70 6.99 14.71
CA SER A 210 9.01 8.17 15.53
C SER A 210 9.97 9.09 14.77
N PRO A 211 9.97 10.41 15.03
CA PRO A 211 10.84 11.35 14.33
C PRO A 211 12.34 11.02 14.42
N ASP A 212 12.76 10.34 15.48
CA ASP A 212 14.13 9.87 15.68
C ASP A 212 14.42 8.48 15.05
N GLY A 213 13.42 7.87 14.39
CA GLY A 213 13.52 6.55 13.77
C GLY A 213 13.61 5.37 14.73
N LYS A 214 13.63 5.59 16.05
CA LYS A 214 13.91 4.52 17.02
C LYS A 214 12.72 3.64 17.32
N ARG A 215 11.50 4.08 17.04
CA ARG A 215 10.28 3.34 17.34
C ARG A 215 9.37 3.33 16.14
N LEU A 216 8.75 2.19 15.90
CA LEU A 216 7.57 2.08 15.05
C LEU A 216 6.34 2.08 15.95
N ILE A 217 5.40 2.98 15.73
CA ILE A 217 4.11 3.04 16.43
C ILE A 217 2.99 2.66 15.47
N TYR A 218 1.95 2.01 15.96
CA TYR A 218 0.79 1.62 15.16
C TYR A 218 -0.46 1.45 16.04
N LEU A 219 -1.63 1.40 15.41
CA LEU A 219 -2.90 1.15 16.08
C LEU A 219 -3.25 -0.33 15.99
N GLU A 220 -3.68 -0.92 17.10
CA GLU A 220 -4.10 -2.33 17.18
C GLU A 220 -5.49 -2.43 17.83
N ARG A 221 -6.26 -3.44 17.42
CA ARG A 221 -7.47 -3.88 18.11
C ARG A 221 -7.67 -5.37 17.95
N GLU A 222 -8.57 -5.90 18.77
CA GLU A 222 -9.11 -7.24 18.62
C GLU A 222 -9.78 -7.41 17.25
N LEU A 223 -9.65 -8.62 16.67
CA LEU A 223 -10.26 -8.93 15.37
C LEU A 223 -11.79 -8.85 15.39
N ASN A 224 -12.40 -9.17 16.53
CA ASN A 224 -13.83 -9.24 16.68
C ASN A 224 -14.38 -8.04 17.46
N GLY A 225 -15.68 -7.82 17.31
CA GLY A 225 -16.42 -6.81 18.05
C GLY A 225 -17.03 -5.73 17.16
N PRO A 226 -17.54 -4.64 17.77
CA PRO A 226 -18.21 -3.57 17.04
C PRO A 226 -17.33 -2.89 15.99
N HIS A 227 -17.98 -2.30 14.99
CA HIS A 227 -17.28 -1.46 14.01
C HIS A 227 -16.68 -0.23 14.70
N HIS A 228 -15.47 0.15 14.30
CA HIS A 228 -14.75 1.33 14.85
C HIS A 228 -14.60 1.32 16.37
N ASN A 229 -14.31 0.15 16.93
CA ASN A 229 -14.01 0.06 18.34
C ASN A 229 -12.68 0.75 18.69
N VAL A 230 -12.48 0.98 19.98
CA VAL A 230 -11.26 1.58 20.55
C VAL A 230 -10.00 0.80 20.13
N HIS A 231 -8.92 1.53 19.89
CA HIS A 231 -7.60 0.97 19.60
C HIS A 231 -6.71 0.99 20.85
N SER A 232 -5.81 0.01 20.93
CA SER A 232 -4.54 0.15 21.65
C SER A 232 -3.53 0.90 20.77
N LEU A 233 -2.65 1.67 21.39
CA LEU A 233 -1.45 2.22 20.75
C LEU A 233 -0.28 1.30 21.07
N MET A 234 0.32 0.75 20.03
CA MET A 234 1.41 -0.20 20.12
C MET A 234 2.72 0.42 19.66
N SER A 235 3.83 -0.17 20.09
CA SER A 235 5.17 0.24 19.70
C SER A 235 6.11 -0.94 19.55
N ILE A 236 6.98 -0.88 18.55
CA ILE A 236 8.11 -1.76 18.36
C ILE A 236 9.37 -0.92 18.48
N ASP A 237 10.29 -1.33 19.35
CA ASP A 237 11.63 -0.73 19.41
C ASP A 237 12.42 -1.16 18.17
N TRP A 238 12.65 -0.20 17.27
CA TRP A 238 13.28 -0.43 15.99
C TRP A 238 14.79 -0.69 16.10
N GLN A 239 15.40 -0.34 17.23
CA GLN A 239 16.82 -0.56 17.47
C GLN A 239 17.12 -2.01 17.87
N THR A 240 16.10 -2.77 18.30
CA THR A 240 16.25 -4.16 18.72
C THR A 240 16.08 -5.14 17.56
N ILE A 241 16.81 -6.25 17.59
CA ILE A 241 16.70 -7.30 16.56
C ILE A 241 15.35 -8.02 16.64
N GLN A 242 14.87 -8.31 17.86
CA GLN A 242 13.64 -9.08 18.09
C GLN A 242 12.37 -8.36 17.65
N LYS A 243 12.39 -7.02 17.49
CA LYS A 243 11.27 -6.21 17.00
C LYS A 243 9.92 -6.56 17.68
N THR A 244 9.95 -6.81 18.98
CA THR A 244 8.79 -7.26 19.73
C THR A 244 7.81 -6.11 19.99
N PRO A 245 6.52 -6.27 19.67
CA PRO A 245 5.51 -5.27 20.00
C PRO A 245 5.29 -5.12 21.50
N THR A 246 5.09 -3.88 21.92
CA THR A 246 4.79 -3.47 23.29
C THR A 246 3.60 -2.52 23.28
N GLU A 247 2.73 -2.62 24.28
CA GLU A 247 1.57 -1.74 24.40
C GLU A 247 1.97 -0.43 25.11
N ILE A 248 1.77 0.72 24.45
CA ILE A 248 1.93 2.04 25.07
C ILE A 248 0.63 2.45 25.76
N ILE A 249 -0.48 2.35 25.04
CA ILE A 249 -1.81 2.71 25.53
C ILE A 249 -2.73 1.52 25.29
N ARG A 250 -3.30 0.99 26.37
CA ARG A 250 -4.29 -0.08 26.28
C ARG A 250 -5.64 0.41 25.78
N ALA A 251 -6.37 -0.46 25.10
CA ALA A 251 -7.77 -0.25 24.76
C ALA A 251 -8.60 0.14 26.01
N VAL A 252 -9.29 1.27 25.93
CA VAL A 252 -10.08 1.83 27.03
C VAL A 252 -11.54 1.40 26.90
N LYS A 253 -12.05 0.64 27.87
CA LYS A 253 -13.43 0.13 27.84
C LYS A 253 -14.48 1.19 28.17
N THR A 254 -14.15 2.12 29.08
CA THR A 254 -15.06 3.17 29.55
C THR A 254 -14.36 4.52 29.52
N TYR A 255 -13.50 4.79 30.51
CA TYR A 255 -12.59 5.92 30.50
C TYR A 255 -11.46 5.69 31.52
N ILE A 256 -10.35 6.41 31.34
CA ILE A 256 -9.27 6.51 32.31
C ILE A 256 -9.22 7.97 32.80
N PRO A 257 -9.27 8.24 34.12
CA PRO A 257 -9.08 9.59 34.63
C PRO A 257 -7.62 10.02 34.42
N ILE A 258 -7.42 11.18 33.79
CA ILE A 258 -6.11 11.80 33.54
C ILE A 258 -6.11 13.23 34.08
N ASN A 259 -4.95 13.88 34.09
CA ASN A 259 -4.76 15.25 34.58
C ASN A 259 -5.36 15.45 35.99
N ASN A 260 -4.83 14.74 36.99
CA ASN A 260 -5.32 14.79 38.37
C ASN A 260 -6.84 14.52 38.50
N GLN A 261 -7.36 13.56 37.71
CA GLN A 261 -8.76 13.14 37.69
C GLN A 261 -9.75 14.18 37.14
N THR A 262 -9.28 15.27 36.57
CA THR A 262 -10.15 16.33 36.01
C THR A 262 -10.66 16.01 34.61
N ILE A 263 -9.97 15.15 33.87
CA ILE A 263 -10.29 14.82 32.47
C ILE A 263 -10.49 13.31 32.35
N LYS A 264 -11.49 12.90 31.56
CA LYS A 264 -11.77 11.51 31.23
C LYS A 264 -11.22 11.20 29.84
N PHE A 265 -10.25 10.29 29.76
CA PHE A 265 -9.72 9.78 28.50
C PHE A 265 -10.49 8.52 28.09
N TYR A 266 -11.22 8.59 26.98
CA TYR A 266 -12.08 7.50 26.51
C TYR A 266 -11.37 6.50 25.58
N GLY A 267 -10.09 6.72 25.27
CA GLY A 267 -9.33 5.87 24.35
C GLY A 267 -9.13 6.49 22.96
N LEU A 268 -8.58 5.68 22.06
CA LEU A 268 -8.22 6.08 20.71
C LEU A 268 -9.21 5.53 19.69
N TYR A 269 -10.02 6.41 19.09
CA TYR A 269 -10.99 6.06 18.04
C TYR A 269 -10.54 6.50 16.64
N ASN A 270 -9.35 7.12 16.56
CA ASN A 270 -8.81 7.58 15.29
C ASN A 270 -8.56 6.39 14.35
N ARG A 271 -8.86 6.60 13.07
CA ARG A 271 -8.56 5.62 12.03
C ARG A 271 -7.09 5.64 11.65
N THR A 272 -6.47 6.81 11.70
CA THR A 272 -5.09 7.04 11.31
C THR A 272 -4.35 7.80 12.40
N LEU A 273 -3.07 7.53 12.52
CA LEU A 273 -2.13 8.37 13.26
C LEU A 273 -1.79 9.60 12.40
N PRO A 274 -1.50 10.75 13.04
CA PRO A 274 -1.03 11.95 12.35
C PRO A 274 0.19 11.65 11.46
N THR A 275 0.30 12.37 10.34
CA THR A 275 1.43 12.36 9.41
C THR A 275 2.26 13.61 9.55
#